data_AF-A0A6J2K9P9-F1
#
_entry.id   AF-A0A6J2K9P9-F1
#
_cell.length_a   1.000
_cell.length_b   1.000
_cell.length_c   1.000
_cell.angle_alpha   90.00
_cell.angle_beta   90.00
_cell.angle_gamma   90.00
#
_symmetry.space_group_name_H-M   'P 1'
#
loop_
_entity.id
_entity.type
_entity.pdbx_description
1 polymer ?
#
loop_
_entity_poly.entity_id
_entity_poly.type
_entity_poly.pdbx_seq_one_letter_code
_entity_poly.pdbx_strand_id
1 'polypeptide(L)' 'MFVKFVVVLAFVAVASAGDYSNFAYSVADPYTGDFKNQVESRLGDNVKGQYSLLESDGTRRTVDYAAGA' A
#
# COMPACT_ATOMS: atom_id res chain seq x y z
N MET A 1 5.80 -57.56 -17.17
CA MET A 1 7.06 -56.86 -17.50
C MET A 1 6.68 -55.61 -18.30
N PHE A 2 6.93 -54.40 -17.74
CA PHE A 2 6.87 -53.05 -18.37
C PHE A 2 5.49 -52.49 -18.79
N VAL A 3 5.05 -51.23 -18.54
CA VAL A 3 5.53 -50.02 -17.84
C VAL A 3 4.28 -49.27 -17.34
N LYS A 4 4.27 -48.81 -16.09
CA LYS A 4 3.24 -47.89 -15.56
C LYS A 4 3.72 -46.47 -15.84
N PHE A 5 3.25 -45.86 -16.94
CA PHE A 5 3.56 -44.46 -17.27
C PHE A 5 2.83 -43.54 -16.28
N VAL A 6 3.56 -43.03 -15.29
CA VAL A 6 3.08 -41.97 -14.41
C VAL A 6 3.45 -40.65 -15.09
N VAL A 7 2.46 -40.00 -15.71
CA VAL A 7 2.59 -38.62 -16.18
C VAL A 7 2.48 -37.72 -14.96
N VAL A 8 3.63 -37.21 -14.50
CA VAL A 8 3.68 -36.20 -13.44
C VAL A 8 3.40 -34.85 -14.09
N LEU A 9 2.12 -34.43 -14.05
CA LEU A 9 1.72 -33.05 -14.35
C LEU A 9 2.19 -32.15 -13.19
N ALA A 10 3.32 -31.49 -13.38
CA ALA A 10 3.75 -30.42 -12.50
C ALA A 10 2.83 -29.20 -12.71
N PHE A 11 1.82 -29.05 -11.86
CA PHE A 11 1.08 -27.80 -11.73
C PHE A 11 2.03 -26.75 -11.14
N VAL A 12 2.56 -25.86 -11.99
CA VAL A 12 3.23 -24.66 -11.52
C VAL A 12 2.14 -23.68 -11.09
N ALA A 13 1.90 -23.63 -9.77
CA ALA A 13 1.11 -22.55 -9.20
C ALA A 13 1.92 -21.24 -9.37
N VAL A 14 1.55 -20.41 -10.35
CA VAL A 14 1.99 -19.01 -10.35
C VAL A 14 1.28 -18.33 -9.20
N ALA A 15 1.95 -18.28 -8.05
CA ALA A 15 1.57 -17.39 -6.98
C ALA A 15 1.90 -15.97 -7.45
N SER A 16 0.92 -15.27 -8.03
CA SER A 16 0.98 -13.82 -8.10
C SER A 16 0.87 -13.32 -6.66
N ALA A 17 2.02 -13.06 -6.03
CA ALA A 17 2.04 -12.14 -4.91
C ALA A 17 1.62 -10.80 -5.50
N GLY A 18 0.34 -10.42 -5.31
CA GLY A 18 -0.14 -9.11 -5.76
C GLY A 18 0.78 -8.04 -5.18
N ASP A 19 1.24 -7.11 -6.02
CA ASP A 19 2.16 -6.04 -5.61
C ASP A 19 1.55 -5.27 -4.44
N TYR A 20 2.02 -5.59 -3.23
CA TYR A 20 1.55 -4.97 -2.00
C TYR A 20 2.66 -4.11 -1.43
N SER A 21 2.35 -2.84 -1.18
CA SER A 21 3.29 -1.94 -0.53
C SER A 21 2.56 -1.02 0.44
N ASN A 22 3.27 -0.63 1.50
CA ASN A 22 2.82 0.39 2.44
C ASN A 22 3.87 1.48 2.52
N PHE A 23 3.42 2.71 2.65
CA PHE A 23 4.26 3.87 2.87
C PHE A 23 3.64 4.73 3.97
N ALA A 24 4.47 5.22 4.88
CA ALA A 24 4.03 6.14 5.92
C ALA A 24 5.16 7.08 6.32
N TYR A 25 4.83 8.33 6.60
CA TYR A 25 5.72 9.27 7.26
C TYR A 25 4.93 10.29 8.08
N SER A 26 5.61 10.91 9.03
CA SER A 26 5.04 11.94 9.88
C SER A 26 6.10 13.01 10.16
N VAL A 27 5.66 14.25 10.30
CA VAL A 27 6.50 15.37 10.76
C VAL A 27 5.78 16.04 11.93
N ALA A 28 6.54 16.33 12.99
CA ALA A 28 6.08 17.06 14.15
C ALA A 28 7.21 18.00 14.61
N ASP A 29 7.35 19.13 13.93
CA ASP A 29 8.39 20.11 14.20
C ASP A 29 7.77 21.42 14.72
N PRO A 30 7.88 21.72 16.02
CA PRO A 30 7.36 22.95 16.60
C PRO A 30 8.15 24.19 16.20
N TYR A 31 9.40 24.07 15.74
CA TYR A 31 10.21 25.21 15.34
C TYR A 31 9.76 25.78 14.00
N THR A 32 9.47 24.90 13.03
CA THR A 32 8.91 25.30 11.73
C THR A 32 7.39 25.38 11.71
N GLY A 33 6.72 24.78 12.71
CA GLY A 33 5.26 24.65 12.75
C GLY A 33 4.74 23.52 11.85
N ASP A 34 5.61 22.65 11.35
CA ASP A 34 5.25 21.56 10.45
C ASP A 34 4.69 20.35 11.22
N PHE A 35 3.38 20.16 11.14
CA PHE A 35 2.68 19.01 11.71
C PHE A 35 1.85 18.31 10.64
N LYS A 36 2.35 17.21 10.10
CA LYS A 36 1.68 16.42 9.06
C LYS A 36 1.90 14.92 9.21
N ASN A 37 0.98 14.16 8.65
CA ASN A 37 1.05 12.70 8.63
C ASN A 37 0.51 12.18 7.30
N GLN A 38 1.15 11.14 6.75
CA GLN A 38 0.69 10.44 5.55
C GLN A 38 0.80 8.93 5.74
N VAL A 39 -0.23 8.21 5.31
CA VAL A 39 -0.24 6.75 5.23
C VAL A 39 -0.84 6.33 3.89
N GLU A 40 -0.24 5.34 3.25
CA GLU A 40 -0.68 4.78 1.98
C GLU A 40 -0.51 3.26 1.99
N SER A 41 -1.51 2.56 1.46
CA SER A 41 -1.46 1.14 1.14
C SER A 41 -1.80 0.95 -0.34
N ARG A 42 -0.96 0.18 -1.02
CA ARG A 42 -1.16 -0.23 -2.41
C ARG A 42 -1.35 -1.74 -2.49
N LEU A 43 -2.27 -2.16 -3.35
CA LEU A 43 -2.46 -3.55 -3.76
C LEU A 43 -2.71 -3.57 -5.27
N GLY A 44 -1.70 -3.98 -6.05
CA GLY A 44 -1.70 -3.86 -7.50
C GLY A 44 -1.88 -2.39 -7.92
N ASP A 45 -2.91 -2.14 -8.73
CA ASP A 45 -3.26 -0.79 -9.20
C ASP A 45 -4.17 -0.01 -8.22
N ASN A 46 -4.61 -0.63 -7.13
CA ASN A 46 -5.45 0.01 -6.13
C ASN A 46 -4.58 0.66 -5.05
N VAL A 47 -4.78 1.96 -4.86
CA VAL A 47 -4.13 2.76 -3.82
C VAL A 47 -5.19 3.36 -2.92
N LYS A 48 -4.96 3.31 -1.61
CA LYS A 48 -5.76 4.03 -0.62
C LYS A 48 -4.86 4.65 0.43
N GLY A 49 -5.25 5.78 0.97
CA GLY A 49 -4.46 6.43 1.99
C GLY A 49 -5.17 7.60 2.63
N GLN A 50 -4.44 8.22 3.55
CA GLN A 50 -4.86 9.42 4.23
C GLN A 50 -3.66 10.36 4.35
N TYR A 51 -3.91 11.65 4.16
CA TYR A 51 -2.99 12.71 4.55
C TYR A 51 -3.66 13.62 5.58
N SER A 52 -2.88 14.14 6.53
CA SER A 52 -3.32 15.20 7.42
C SER A 52 -2.27 16.30 7.55
N LEU A 53 -2.74 17.55 7.66
CA LEU A 53 -1.92 18.75 7.82
C LEU A 53 -2.56 19.68 8.84
N LEU A 54 -1.75 20.19 9.77
CA LEU A 54 -2.11 21.35 10.55
C LEU A 54 -1.90 22.61 9.70
N GLU A 55 -2.98 23.31 9.40
CA GLU A 55 -2.98 24.56 8.65
C GLU A 55 -2.55 25.72 9.56
N SER A 56 -2.15 26.85 8.95
CA SER A 56 -1.67 28.03 9.68
C SER A 56 -2.73 28.69 10.57
N ASP A 57 -4.01 28.46 10.29
CA ASP A 57 -5.14 28.94 11.10
C ASP A 57 -5.45 28.03 12.30
N GLY A 58 -4.65 26.98 12.51
CA GLY A 58 -4.81 25.99 13.58
C GLY A 58 -5.82 24.89 13.27
N THR A 59 -6.48 24.91 12.10
CA THR A 59 -7.36 23.82 11.68
C THR A 59 -6.55 22.62 11.19
N ARG A 60 -7.08 21.41 11.37
CA ARG A 60 -6.48 20.20 10.81
C ARG A 60 -7.28 19.77 9.60
N ARG A 61 -6.64 19.78 8.43
CA ARG A 61 -7.16 19.15 7.23
C ARG A 61 -6.80 17.68 7.26
N THR A 62 -7.79 16.81 7.05
CA THR A 62 -7.59 15.38 6.83
C THR A 62 -8.26 15.02 5.51
N VAL A 63 -7.54 14.31 4.65
CA VAL A 63 -8.03 13.87 3.34
C VAL A 63 -7.81 12.38 3.23
N ASP A 64 -8.91 11.64 3.17
CA ASP A 64 -8.92 10.25 2.74
C ASP A 64 -9.00 10.21 1.22
N TYR A 65 -8.18 9.35 0.60
CA TYR A 65 -8.11 9.22 -0.84
C TYR A 65 -8.04 7.76 -1.27
N ALA A 66 -8.54 7.50 -2.47
CA ALA A 66 -8.45 6.22 -3.13
C ALA A 66 -8.32 6.41 -4.65
N ALA A 67 -7.55 5.54 -5.30
CA ALA A 67 -7.38 5.49 -6.74
C ALA A 67 -7.25 4.02 -7.18
N GLY A 68 -7.74 3.70 -8.38
CA GLY A 68 -7.72 2.36 -8.96
C GLY A 68 -8.03 2.42 -10.46
N ALA A 69 -7.81 1.31 -11.16
CA ALA A 69 -8.12 1.14 -12.58
C ALA A 69 -9.63 0.98 -12.84
#